data_AF-A0A9W4SMQ4-F1
#
_entry.id   AF-A0A9W4SMQ4-F1
#
_cell.length_a   1.000
_cell.length_b   1.000
_cell.length_c   1.000
_cell.angle_alpha   90.00
_cell.angle_beta   90.00
_cell.angle_gamma   90.00
#
_symmetry.space_group_name_H-M   'P 1'
#
loop_
_entity.id
_entity.type
_entity.pdbx_description
1 polymer ?
#
loop_
_entity_poly.entity_id
_entity_poly.type
_entity_poly.pdbx_seq_one_letter_code
_entity_poly.pdbx_strand_id
1 'polypeptide(L)' 'ENPDEYVKSTAIMLFPNDDTYERRMSRYQKWYQGKKELLASIENLYSLYYILSKEERPMTEKEISTTIEELIAYDDE' A
#
# COMPACT_ATOMS: atom_id res chain seq x y z
N GLU A 1 -3.92 1.73 -25.55
CA GLU A 1 -3.58 2.00 -24.14
C GLU A 1 -2.14 1.59 -23.89
N ASN A 2 -1.40 2.37 -23.12
CA ASN A 2 -0.08 2.01 -22.63
C ASN A 2 -0.27 1.11 -21.39
N PRO A 3 0.13 -0.17 -21.41
CA PRO A 3 -0.03 -1.08 -20.27
C PRO A 3 0.60 -0.57 -18.98
N ASP A 4 1.72 0.15 -19.08
CA ASP A 4 2.44 0.66 -17.92
C ASP A 4 1.65 1.78 -17.23
N GLU A 5 1.08 2.70 -18.00
CA GLU A 5 0.20 3.75 -17.47
C GLU A 5 -1.08 3.15 -16.86
N TYR A 6 -1.61 2.08 -17.46
CA TYR A 6 -2.76 1.38 -16.90
C TYR A 6 -2.44 0.78 -15.52
N VAL A 7 -1.29 0.10 -15.38
CA VAL A 7 -0.88 -0.50 -14.09
C VAL A 7 -0.65 0.58 -13.03
N LYS A 8 0.04 1.68 -13.39
CA LYS A 8 0.30 2.81 -12.48
C LYS A 8 -0.98 3.49 -12.02
N SER A 9 -1.87 3.83 -12.95
CA SER A 9 -3.16 4.46 -12.61
C SER A 9 -4.04 3.56 -11.75
N THR A 10 -4.02 2.25 -12.02
CA THR A 10 -4.70 1.25 -11.18
C THR A 10 -4.11 1.20 -9.77
N ALA A 11 -2.78 1.22 -9.62
CA ALA A 11 -2.09 1.22 -8.33
C ALA A 11 -2.51 2.41 -7.45
N ILE A 12 -2.45 3.62 -8.02
CA ILE A 12 -2.84 4.87 -7.32
C ILE A 12 -4.33 4.84 -6.94
N MET A 13 -5.20 4.38 -7.85
CA MET A 13 -6.64 4.30 -7.59
C MET A 13 -6.99 3.29 -6.48
N LEU A 14 -6.28 2.16 -6.43
CA LEU A 14 -6.50 1.15 -5.40
C LEU A 14 -5.98 1.59 -4.03
N PHE A 15 -4.82 2.25 -4.01
CA PHE A 15 -4.08 2.60 -2.80
C PHE A 15 -3.56 4.05 -2.83
N PRO A 16 -4.46 5.04 -2.68
CA PRO A 16 -4.08 6.45 -2.65
C PRO A 16 -3.38 6.87 -1.34
N ASN A 17 -3.44 6.03 -0.30
CA ASN A 17 -2.79 6.21 1.01
C ASN A 17 -2.67 4.89 1.78
N ASP A 18 -1.82 4.90 2.80
CA ASP A 18 -1.54 3.75 3.66
C ASP A 18 -2.83 3.25 4.36
N ASP A 19 -3.70 4.16 4.80
CA ASP A 19 -4.98 3.81 5.44
C ASP A 19 -5.89 2.98 4.53
N THR A 20 -5.87 3.25 3.22
CA THR A 20 -6.66 2.49 2.24
C THR A 20 -6.09 1.10 2.03
N TYR A 21 -4.76 0.97 2.05
CA TYR A 21 -4.06 -0.31 1.98
C TYR A 21 -4.38 -1.19 3.20
N GLU A 22 -4.18 -0.67 4.40
CA GLU A 22 -4.42 -1.39 5.66
C GLU A 22 -5.88 -1.85 5.78
N ARG A 23 -6.83 -0.98 5.45
CA ARG A 23 -8.27 -1.32 5.45
C ARG A 23 -8.61 -2.43 4.46
N ARG A 24 -7.94 -2.49 3.31
CA ARG A 24 -8.15 -3.55 2.32
C ARG A 24 -7.52 -4.86 2.76
N MET A 25 -6.29 -4.84 3.29
CA MET A 25 -5.62 -6.07 3.75
C MET A 25 -6.37 -6.73 4.89
N SER A 26 -6.83 -5.94 5.87
CA SER A 26 -7.67 -6.46 6.97
C SER A 26 -8.93 -7.18 6.46
N ARG A 27 -9.57 -6.66 5.39
CA ARG A 27 -10.73 -7.33 4.76
C ARG A 27 -10.35 -8.62 4.06
N TYR A 28 -9.27 -8.62 3.28
CA TYR A 28 -8.84 -9.81 2.55
C TYR A 28 -8.42 -10.94 3.50
N GLN A 29 -7.70 -10.62 4.57
CA GLN A 29 -7.37 -11.56 5.63
C GLN A 29 -8.64 -12.19 6.23
N LYS A 30 -9.66 -11.38 6.52
CA LYS A 30 -10.95 -11.88 7.03
C LYS A 30 -11.71 -12.73 6.01
N TRP A 31 -11.76 -12.31 4.74
CA TRP A 31 -12.51 -13.02 3.69
C TRP A 31 -11.87 -14.35 3.29
N TYR A 32 -10.54 -14.42 3.32
CA TYR A 32 -9.78 -15.58 2.84
C TYR A 32 -9.06 -16.34 3.95
N GLN A 33 -9.40 -16.13 5.22
CA GLN A 33 -8.79 -16.79 6.39
C GLN A 33 -8.69 -18.33 6.27
N GLY A 34 -9.66 -18.97 5.61
CA GLY A 34 -9.68 -20.43 5.40
C GLY A 34 -8.99 -20.91 4.12
N LYS A 35 -8.46 -20.01 3.30
CA LYS A 35 -7.88 -20.30 1.98
C LYS A 35 -6.45 -19.79 1.91
N LYS A 36 -5.54 -20.45 2.65
CA LYS A 36 -4.16 -19.99 2.87
C LYS A 36 -3.41 -19.61 1.59
N GLU A 37 -3.41 -20.48 0.57
CA GLU A 37 -2.67 -20.23 -0.69
C GLU A 37 -3.27 -19.06 -1.48
N LEU A 38 -4.60 -18.95 -1.50
CA LEU A 38 -5.29 -17.83 -2.14
C LEU A 38 -5.01 -16.52 -1.39
N LEU A 39 -5.08 -16.54 -0.05
CA LEU A 39 -4.78 -15.37 0.77
C LEU A 39 -3.35 -14.88 0.51
N ALA A 40 -2.37 -15.78 0.51
CA ALA A 40 -0.97 -15.43 0.22
C ALA A 40 -0.82 -14.80 -1.18
N SER A 41 -1.52 -15.33 -2.19
CA SER A 41 -1.49 -14.77 -3.55
C SER A 41 -2.13 -13.38 -3.62
N ILE A 42 -3.22 -13.16 -2.88
CA ILE A 42 -3.92 -11.88 -2.79
C ILE A 42 -3.07 -10.84 -2.06
N GLU A 43 -2.48 -11.19 -0.92
CA GLU A 43 -1.56 -10.32 -0.18
C GLU A 43 -0.37 -9.92 -1.03
N ASN A 44 0.24 -10.86 -1.77
CA ASN A 44 1.35 -10.55 -2.67
C ASN A 44 0.94 -9.64 -3.84
N LEU A 45 -0.22 -9.87 -4.46
CA LEU A 45 -0.68 -9.03 -5.56
C LEU A 45 -0.91 -7.58 -5.11
N TYR A 46 -1.60 -7.41 -3.98
CA TYR A 46 -1.96 -6.08 -3.52
C TYR A 46 -0.82 -5.35 -2.81
N SER A 47 0.17 -6.05 -2.24
CA SER A 47 1.40 -5.42 -1.77
C SER A 47 2.21 -4.84 -2.93
N LEU A 48 2.29 -5.53 -4.07
CA LEU A 48 2.93 -5.00 -5.29
C LEU A 48 2.24 -3.74 -5.80
N TYR A 49 0.90 -3.73 -5.87
CA TYR A 49 0.14 -2.52 -6.22
C TYR A 49 0.34 -1.38 -5.22
N TYR A 50 0.51 -1.67 -3.93
CA TYR A 50 0.76 -0.64 -2.92
C TYR A 50 2.18 -0.05 -3.02
N ILE A 51 3.19 -0.88 -3.30
CA ILE A 51 4.56 -0.41 -3.58
C ILE A 51 4.55 0.52 -4.80
N LEU A 52 3.95 0.07 -5.90
CA LEU A 52 3.79 0.88 -7.12
C LEU A 52 3.03 2.19 -6.85
N SER A 53 2.01 2.17 -6.01
CA SER A 53 1.25 3.39 -5.73
C SER A 53 2.10 4.42 -5.00
N LYS A 54 2.97 4.00 -4.06
CA LYS A 54 3.88 4.89 -3.33
C LYS A 54 4.95 5.54 -4.20
N GLU A 55 5.43 4.83 -5.23
CA GLU A 55 6.41 5.39 -6.17
C GLU A 55 5.81 6.51 -7.03
N GLU A 56 4.51 6.43 -7.33
CA GLU A 56 3.87 7.31 -8.31
C GLU A 56 2.97 8.39 -7.68
N ARG A 57 2.49 8.19 -6.44
CA ARG A 57 1.58 9.12 -5.78
C ARG A 57 2.33 10.17 -4.96
N PRO A 58 1.81 11.41 -4.87
CA PRO A 58 2.28 12.37 -3.88
C PRO A 58 2.12 11.80 -2.46
N MET A 59 3.13 12.01 -1.63
CA MET A 59 3.08 11.69 -0.20
C MET A 59 1.96 12.50 0.46
N THR A 60 1.18 11.84 1.32
CA THR A 60 0.10 12.49 2.07
C THR A 60 0.64 13.20 3.31
N GLU A 61 -0.09 14.18 3.84
CA GLU A 61 0.29 14.90 5.07
C GLU A 61 0.56 13.95 6.24
N LYS A 62 -0.21 12.88 6.35
CA LYS A 62 -0.03 11.85 7.38
C LYS A 62 1.30 11.12 7.21
N GLU A 63 1.61 10.68 6.00
CA GLU A 63 2.88 10.00 5.70
C GLU A 63 4.07 10.93 5.94
N ILE A 64 3.96 12.21 5.58
CA ILE A 64 4.98 13.22 5.86
C ILE A 64 5.18 13.37 7.38
N SER A 65 4.11 13.49 8.16
CA SER A 65 4.19 13.59 9.62
C SER A 65 4.91 12.38 10.22
N THR A 66 4.53 11.17 9.80
CA THR A 66 5.17 9.93 10.26
C THR A 66 6.65 9.87 9.88
N THR A 67 7.01 10.22 8.64
CA THR A 67 8.42 10.26 8.22
C THR A 67 9.23 11.29 9.02
N ILE A 68 8.66 12.45 9.36
CA ILE A 68 9.33 13.45 10.21
C ILE A 68 9.55 12.91 11.62
N GLU A 69 8.53 12.28 12.23
CA GLU A 69 8.64 11.67 13.56
C GLU A 69 9.72 10.59 13.61
N GLU A 70 9.77 9.72 12.59
CA GLU A 70 10.81 8.70 12.46
C GLU A 70 12.21 9.32 12.38
N LEU A 71 12.42 10.34 11.54
CA LEU A 71 13.72 11.01 11.40
C LEU A 71 14.20 11.66 12.69
N ILE A 72 13.29 12.32 13.44
CA ILE A 72 13.64 12.92 14.74
C ILE A 72 14.05 11.83 15.74
N ALA A 73 13.35 10.68 15.75
CA ALA A 73 13.67 9.59 16.66
C ALA A 73 15.06 8.96 16.38
N TYR A 74 15.53 8.96 15.14
CA TYR A 74 16.87 8.48 14.78
C TYR A 74 18.01 9.45 15.16
N ASP A 75 17.74 10.75 15.27
CA ASP A 75 18.75 11.76 15.65
C ASP A 75 18.95 11.82 17.18
N ASP A 76 18.05 11.21 17.97
CA ASP A 76 18.10 11.16 19.43
C ASP A 76 18.73 9.86 20.01
N GLU A 77 19.16 8.90 19.16
CA GLU A 77 19.92 7.67 19.52
C GLU A 77 21.44 7.79 19.28
#